data_AF-A0A932TXS6-F1
#
_entry.id   AF-A0A932TXS6-F1
#
_cell.length_a   1.000
_cell.length_b   1.000
_cell.length_c   1.000
_cell.angle_alpha   90.00
_cell.angle_beta   90.00
_cell.angle_gamma   90.00
#
_symmetry.space_group_name_H-M   'P 1'
#
loop_
_entity.id
_entity.type
_entity.pdbx_description
1 polymer ?
#
loop_
_entity_poly.entity_id
_entity_poly.type
_entity_poly.pdbx_seq_one_letter_code
_entity_poly.pdbx_strand_id
1 'polypeptide(L)'
;MTAAFSWWLASTVIGLLALPVARRLFRALPDQGVALARPLGSLLLSYLVWLLGLSHVIPNGRLAVALAMVALATVGFVMVARQPKEWREWLRRSWRQVAMVEGLFATAFVLFALLRSYSPEIAGTEKPMDFALLNGVLRSPSFPPADPWLAGHPISYYYFGHLQAATLTSLTG
;
A
#
# COMPACT_ATOMS: atom_id res chain seq x y z
N MET A 1 0.59 19.24 -5.49
CA MET A 1 -0.27 18.47 -6.43
C MET A 1 0.42 17.22 -6.97
N THR A 2 1.69 17.31 -7.39
CA THR A 2 2.46 16.15 -7.90
C THR A 2 2.55 14.98 -6.92
N ALA A 3 2.82 15.23 -5.63
CA ALA A 3 2.88 14.18 -4.59
C ALA A 3 1.54 13.46 -4.35
N ALA A 4 0.42 14.19 -4.38
CA ALA A 4 -0.91 13.58 -4.24
C ALA A 4 -1.24 12.69 -5.45
N PHE A 5 -0.86 13.13 -6.65
CA PHE A 5 -1.04 12.34 -7.86
C PHE A 5 -0.16 11.08 -7.88
N SER A 6 1.12 11.19 -7.50
CA SER A 6 2.00 10.02 -7.40
C SER A 6 1.49 9.00 -6.38
N TRP A 7 0.97 9.46 -5.24
CA TRP A 7 0.36 8.59 -4.24
C TRP A 7 -0.92 7.90 -4.72
N TRP A 8 -1.80 8.64 -5.40
CA TRP A 8 -3.00 8.06 -6.02
C TRP A 8 -2.64 7.03 -7.08
N LEU A 9 -1.65 7.31 -7.93
CA LEU A 9 -1.18 6.39 -8.96
C LEU A 9 -0.55 5.13 -8.33
N ALA A 10 0.34 5.30 -7.36
CA ALA A 10 1.00 4.18 -6.68
C ALA A 10 -0.02 3.26 -6.00
N SER A 11 -0.98 3.82 -5.26
CA SER A 11 -2.06 3.02 -4.65
C SER A 11 -2.95 2.34 -5.68
N THR A 12 -3.19 2.97 -6.85
CA THR A 12 -3.93 2.34 -7.95
C THR A 12 -3.17 1.14 -8.53
N VAL A 13 -1.88 1.30 -8.79
CA VAL A 13 -1.01 0.20 -9.26
C VAL A 13 -1.02 -0.95 -8.27
N ILE A 14 -0.87 -0.66 -6.96
CA ILE A 14 -0.89 -1.67 -5.90
C ILE A 14 -2.23 -2.42 -5.87
N GLY A 15 -3.35 -1.70 -6.00
CA GLY A 15 -4.68 -2.31 -6.10
C GLY A 15 -4.81 -3.22 -7.32
N LEU A 16 -4.31 -2.80 -8.48
CA LEU A 16 -4.33 -3.62 -9.71
C LEU A 16 -3.47 -4.88 -9.58
N LEU A 17 -2.29 -4.80 -8.97
CA LEU A 17 -1.43 -5.96 -8.74
C LEU A 17 -2.08 -6.97 -7.80
N ALA A 18 -2.83 -6.50 -6.81
CA ALA A 18 -3.51 -7.34 -5.84
C ALA A 18 -4.89 -7.84 -6.30
N LEU A 19 -5.46 -7.26 -7.36
CA LEU A 19 -6.81 -7.57 -7.85
C LEU A 19 -7.04 -9.07 -8.11
N PRO A 20 -6.12 -9.84 -8.71
CA PRO A 20 -6.30 -11.28 -8.87
C PRO A 20 -6.43 -12.03 -7.54
N VAL A 21 -5.62 -11.64 -6.55
CA VAL A 21 -5.65 -12.21 -5.20
C VAL A 21 -6.95 -11.83 -4.49
N ALA A 22 -7.33 -10.55 -4.56
CA ALA A 22 -8.57 -10.04 -3.98
C ALA A 22 -9.80 -10.75 -4.55
N ARG A 23 -9.87 -10.93 -5.87
CA ARG A 23 -10.97 -11.63 -6.53
C ARG A 23 -11.10 -13.08 -6.11
N ARG A 24 -9.97 -13.76 -5.94
CA ARG A 24 -9.97 -15.15 -5.45
C ARG A 24 -10.45 -15.24 -4.00
N LEU A 25 -9.94 -14.36 -3.13
CA LEU A 25 -10.25 -14.39 -1.69
C LEU A 25 -11.70 -13.96 -1.42
N PHE A 26 -12.18 -12.93 -2.12
CA PHE A 26 -13.49 -12.33 -1.91
C PHE A 26 -14.49 -12.67 -3.01
N ARG A 27 -14.33 -13.82 -3.67
CA ARG A 27 -15.21 -14.29 -4.77
C ARG A 27 -16.70 -14.36 -4.40
N ALA A 28 -17.00 -14.48 -3.10
CA ALA A 28 -18.36 -14.55 -2.57
C ALA A 28 -19.04 -13.17 -2.45
N LEU A 29 -18.27 -12.08 -2.50
CA LEU A 29 -18.83 -10.72 -2.44
C LEU A 29 -19.43 -10.31 -3.79
N PRO A 30 -20.45 -9.42 -3.79
CA PRO A 30 -21.08 -8.93 -5.02
C PRO A 30 -20.11 -8.24 -5.99
N ASP A 31 -19.05 -7.63 -5.48
CA ASP A 31 -18.00 -6.97 -6.25
C ASP A 31 -16.79 -7.84 -6.56
N GLN A 32 -16.81 -9.09 -6.08
CA GLN A 32 -15.71 -10.01 -6.16
C GLN A 32 -14.39 -9.37 -5.71
N GLY A 33 -14.42 -8.57 -4.63
CA GLY A 33 -13.21 -8.02 -4.01
C GLY A 33 -12.59 -6.81 -4.69
N VAL A 34 -13.23 -6.20 -5.70
CA VAL A 34 -12.70 -5.00 -6.38
C VAL A 34 -12.46 -3.85 -5.41
N ALA A 35 -13.40 -3.56 -4.50
CA ALA A 35 -13.25 -2.49 -3.51
C ALA A 35 -12.15 -2.79 -2.48
N LEU A 36 -11.90 -4.07 -2.20
CA LEU A 36 -10.90 -4.51 -1.23
C LEU A 36 -9.51 -4.73 -1.85
N ALA A 37 -9.37 -4.63 -3.17
CA ALA A 37 -8.10 -4.87 -3.86
C ALA A 37 -7.01 -3.88 -3.43
N ARG A 38 -7.35 -2.59 -3.28
CA ARG A 38 -6.39 -1.54 -2.88
C ARG A 38 -5.94 -1.66 -1.41
N PRO A 39 -6.84 -1.84 -0.42
CA PRO A 39 -6.43 -2.16 0.96
C PRO A 39 -5.64 -3.47 1.06
N LEU A 40 -6.11 -4.55 0.41
CA LEU A 40 -5.43 -5.84 0.44
C LEU A 40 -4.03 -5.73 -0.20
N GLY A 41 -3.90 -5.03 -1.32
CA GLY A 41 -2.61 -4.82 -1.98
C GLY A 41 -1.64 -4.05 -1.10
N SER A 42 -2.11 -3.01 -0.41
CA SER A 42 -1.28 -2.23 0.52
C SER A 42 -0.80 -3.09 1.70
N LEU A 43 -1.69 -3.92 2.24
CA LEU A 43 -1.39 -4.89 3.28
C LEU A 43 -0.35 -5.92 2.81
N LEU A 44 -0.61 -6.60 1.69
CA LEU A 44 0.27 -7.64 1.14
C LEU A 44 1.65 -7.08 0.77
N LEU A 45 1.70 -5.92 0.11
CA LEU A 45 2.95 -5.29 -0.28
C LEU A 45 3.78 -4.95 0.95
N SER A 46 3.19 -4.27 1.94
CA SER A 46 3.91 -3.85 3.14
C SER A 46 4.29 -5.03 4.01
N TYR A 47 3.50 -6.10 4.02
CA TYR A 47 3.84 -7.36 4.67
C TYR A 47 5.04 -8.04 4.01
N LEU A 48 5.09 -8.08 2.67
CA LEU A 48 6.27 -8.60 1.96
C LEU A 48 7.51 -7.75 2.25
N VAL A 49 7.40 -6.42 2.24
CA VAL A 49 8.50 -5.52 2.63
C VAL A 49 8.94 -5.76 4.07
N TRP A 50 8.00 -5.98 4.98
CA TRP A 50 8.29 -6.34 6.37
C TRP A 50 9.09 -7.63 6.48
N LEU A 51 8.67 -8.69 5.78
CA LEU A 51 9.39 -9.96 5.74
C LEU A 51 10.81 -9.82 5.16
N LEU A 52 10.98 -9.02 4.11
CA LEU A 52 12.29 -8.72 3.54
C LEU A 52 13.18 -7.98 4.56
N GLY A 53 12.63 -6.99 5.26
CA GLY A 53 13.36 -6.24 6.29
C GLY A 53 13.69 -7.04 7.55
N LEU A 54 12.91 -8.07 7.89
CA LEU A 54 13.22 -9.04 8.95
C LEU A 54 14.36 -9.99 8.59
N SER A 55 14.62 -10.21 7.29
CA SER A 55 15.70 -11.10 6.87
C SER A 55 17.10 -10.52 7.15
N HIS A 56 17.21 -9.21 7.36
CA HIS A 56 18.47 -8.45 7.41
C HIS A 56 19.36 -8.57 6.15
N VAL A 57 18.90 -9.25 5.09
CA VAL A 57 19.65 -9.40 3.83
C VAL A 57 19.35 -8.26 2.87
N ILE A 58 18.07 -7.92 2.70
CA ILE A 58 17.63 -6.86 1.81
C ILE A 58 17.27 -5.64 2.67
N PRO A 59 17.99 -4.52 2.52
CA PRO A 59 17.68 -3.34 3.31
C PRO A 59 16.32 -2.77 2.91
N ASN A 60 15.59 -2.28 3.91
CA ASN A 60 14.36 -1.52 3.73
C ASN A 60 14.63 -0.29 2.84
N GLY A 61 13.70 -0.04 1.92
CA GLY A 61 13.82 1.02 0.92
C GLY A 61 13.27 0.59 -0.44
N ARG A 62 13.58 1.38 -1.48
CA ARG A 62 13.00 1.21 -2.82
C ARG A 62 13.21 -0.18 -3.43
N LEU A 63 14.36 -0.80 -3.19
CA LEU A 63 14.66 -2.15 -3.69
C LEU A 63 13.74 -3.20 -3.05
N ALA A 64 13.57 -3.16 -1.72
CA ALA A 64 12.66 -4.08 -1.01
C ALA A 64 11.23 -3.93 -1.53
N VAL A 65 10.76 -2.67 -1.71
CA VAL A 65 9.43 -2.41 -2.26
C VAL A 65 9.30 -2.92 -3.69
N ALA A 66 10.29 -2.69 -4.55
CA ALA A 66 10.28 -3.18 -5.93
C ALA A 66 10.24 -4.71 -6.00
N LEU A 67 11.04 -5.41 -5.20
CA LEU A 67 11.02 -6.87 -5.11
C LEU A 67 9.66 -7.40 -4.61
N ALA A 68 9.08 -6.74 -3.62
CA ALA A 68 7.75 -7.07 -3.12
C ALA A 68 6.65 -6.84 -4.19
N MET A 69 6.75 -5.76 -4.97
CA MET A 69 5.86 -5.50 -6.11
C MET A 69 6.00 -6.56 -7.19
N VAL A 70 7.24 -6.96 -7.55
CA VAL A 70 7.50 -8.03 -8.53
C VAL A 70 6.92 -9.35 -8.04
N ALA A 71 7.09 -9.71 -6.76
CA ALA A 71 6.51 -10.92 -6.19
C ALA A 71 4.98 -10.91 -6.28
N LEU A 72 4.34 -9.81 -5.87
CA LEU A 72 2.89 -9.65 -5.95
C LEU A 72 2.39 -9.68 -7.41
N ALA A 73 3.07 -8.99 -8.31
CA ALA A 73 2.77 -8.96 -9.75
C ALA A 73 2.90 -10.35 -10.37
N THR A 74 3.91 -11.12 -10.00
CA THR A 74 4.13 -12.49 -10.49
C THR A 74 2.98 -13.40 -10.07
N VAL A 75 2.57 -13.34 -8.80
CA VAL A 75 1.41 -14.10 -8.30
C VAL A 75 0.15 -13.69 -9.06
N GLY A 76 -0.11 -12.38 -9.18
CA GLY A 76 -1.26 -11.87 -9.91
C GLY A 76 -1.27 -12.30 -11.38
N PHE A 77 -0.13 -12.20 -12.07
CA PHE A 77 0.03 -12.60 -13.47
C PHE A 77 -0.23 -14.09 -13.66
N VAL A 78 0.34 -14.96 -12.83
CA VAL A 78 0.12 -16.42 -12.90
C VAL A 78 -1.36 -16.76 -12.71
N MET A 79 -2.06 -16.07 -11.81
CA MET A 79 -3.50 -16.27 -11.61
C MET A 79 -4.35 -15.85 -12.82
N VAL A 80 -3.95 -14.77 -13.51
CA VAL A 80 -4.63 -14.31 -14.72
C VAL A 80 -4.31 -15.20 -15.92
N ALA A 81 -3.04 -15.55 -16.11
CA ALA A 81 -2.56 -16.36 -17.23
C ALA A 81 -3.14 -17.78 -17.25
N ARG A 82 -3.52 -18.34 -16.09
CA ARG A 82 -4.18 -19.64 -16.01
C ARG A 82 -5.60 -19.65 -16.57
N GLN A 83 -6.30 -18.51 -16.57
CA GLN A 83 -7.73 -18.41 -16.95
C GLN A 83 -8.04 -17.14 -17.76
N PRO A 84 -7.38 -16.87 -18.89
CA PRO A 84 -7.45 -15.58 -19.58
C PRO A 84 -8.84 -15.25 -20.14
N LYS A 85 -9.60 -16.28 -20.57
CA LYS A 85 -10.97 -16.11 -21.08
C LYS A 85 -11.91 -15.64 -19.97
N GLU A 86 -11.85 -16.28 -18.80
CA GLU A 86 -12.65 -15.93 -17.63
C GLU A 86 -12.37 -14.48 -17.18
N TRP A 87 -11.10 -14.08 -17.15
CA TRP A 87 -10.70 -12.72 -16.79
C TRP A 87 -11.21 -11.67 -17.78
N ARG A 88 -11.16 -11.96 -19.09
CA ARG A 88 -11.68 -11.06 -20.13
C ARG A 88 -13.19 -10.90 -20.05
N GLU A 89 -13.92 -11.99 -19.83
CA GLU A 89 -15.37 -11.98 -19.68
C GLU A 89 -15.80 -11.25 -18.41
N TRP A 90 -15.11 -11.53 -17.30
CA TRP A 90 -15.32 -10.83 -16.04
C TRP A 90 -15.11 -9.33 -16.19
N LEU A 91 -13.99 -8.90 -16.78
CA LEU A 91 -13.70 -7.47 -16.93
C LEU A 91 -14.76 -6.77 -17.79
N ARG A 92 -15.21 -7.42 -18.87
CA ARG A 92 -16.31 -6.91 -19.70
C ARG A 92 -17.65 -6.84 -18.98
N ARG A 93 -17.91 -7.74 -18.04
CA ARG A 93 -19.14 -7.72 -17.24
C ARG A 93 -19.09 -6.68 -16.12
N SER A 94 -17.93 -6.53 -15.49
CA SER A 94 -17.76 -5.79 -14.24
C SER A 94 -17.13 -4.40 -14.42
N TRP A 95 -16.81 -3.96 -15.65
CA TRP A 95 -16.12 -2.67 -15.87
C TRP A 95 -16.84 -1.47 -15.25
N ARG A 96 -18.19 -1.46 -15.24
CA ARG A 96 -18.98 -0.39 -14.61
C ARG A 96 -18.79 -0.36 -13.10
N GLN A 97 -18.71 -1.54 -12.49
CA GLN A 97 -18.48 -1.67 -11.06
C GLN A 97 -17.05 -1.25 -10.70
N VAL A 98 -16.05 -1.66 -11.50
CA VAL A 98 -14.67 -1.20 -11.35
C VAL A 98 -14.60 0.32 -11.48
N ALA A 99 -15.20 0.89 -12.52
CA ALA A 99 -15.23 2.35 -12.72
C ALA A 99 -15.94 3.08 -11.58
N MET A 100 -17.02 2.53 -11.03
CA MET A 100 -17.72 3.10 -9.88
C MET A 100 -16.86 3.09 -8.61
N VAL A 101 -16.20 1.96 -8.31
CA VAL A 101 -15.31 1.84 -7.15
C VAL A 101 -14.12 2.79 -7.26
N GLU A 102 -13.46 2.82 -8.43
CA GLU A 102 -12.33 3.71 -8.68
C GLU A 102 -12.75 5.18 -8.67
N GLY A 103 -13.93 5.51 -9.22
CA GLY A 103 -14.50 6.85 -9.18
C GLY A 103 -14.84 7.30 -7.75
N LEU A 104 -15.42 6.42 -6.93
CA LEU A 104 -15.69 6.69 -5.52
C LEU A 104 -14.39 6.92 -4.75
N PHE A 105 -13.39 6.06 -4.95
CA PHE A 105 -12.08 6.22 -4.31
C PHE A 105 -11.41 7.51 -4.74
N ALA A 106 -11.36 7.82 -6.04
CA ALA A 106 -10.77 9.05 -6.55
C ALA A 106 -11.47 10.29 -5.98
N THR A 107 -12.80 10.28 -5.91
CA THR A 107 -13.58 11.38 -5.32
C THR A 107 -13.24 11.55 -3.83
N ALA A 108 -13.28 10.46 -3.06
CA ALA A 108 -12.95 10.49 -1.63
C ALA A 108 -11.50 10.95 -1.40
N PHE A 109 -10.56 10.48 -2.22
CA PHE A 109 -9.15 10.87 -2.16
C PHE A 109 -8.97 12.36 -2.43
N VAL A 110 -9.59 12.89 -3.49
CA VAL A 110 -9.51 14.33 -3.82
C VAL A 110 -10.11 15.18 -2.70
N LEU A 111 -11.29 14.82 -2.20
CA LEU A 111 -11.93 15.54 -1.10
C LEU A 111 -11.05 15.53 0.16
N PHE A 112 -10.49 14.37 0.52
CA PHE A 112 -9.62 14.26 1.70
C PHE A 112 -8.29 15.03 1.50
N ALA A 113 -7.70 14.98 0.31
CA ALA A 113 -6.50 15.75 -0.02
C ALA A 113 -6.76 17.26 0.05
N LEU A 114 -7.92 17.72 -0.41
CA LEU A 114 -8.35 19.13 -0.29
C LEU A 114 -8.52 19.52 1.16
N LEU A 115 -9.25 18.74 1.97
CA LEU A 115 -9.38 18.98 3.41
C LEU A 115 -8.02 19.06 4.10
N ARG A 116 -7.12 18.12 3.79
CA ARG A 116 -5.77 18.08 4.36
C ARG A 116 -4.91 19.28 3.96
N SER A 117 -5.14 19.87 2.78
CA SER A 117 -4.41 21.05 2.29
C SER A 117 -4.71 22.34 3.05
N TYR A 118 -5.82 22.42 3.79
CA TYR A 118 -6.14 23.58 4.63
C TYR A 118 -5.43 23.58 5.99
N SER A 119 -4.88 22.44 6.43
CA SER A 119 -4.16 22.34 7.71
C SER A 119 -2.89 21.49 7.58
N PRO A 120 -2.00 21.75 6.59
CA PRO A 120 -0.88 20.89 6.18
C PRO A 120 0.08 20.52 7.33
N GLU A 121 0.16 21.37 8.37
CA GLU A 121 1.08 21.21 9.50
C GLU A 121 1.04 19.82 10.16
N ILE A 122 2.25 19.34 10.49
CA ILE A 122 2.47 18.19 11.36
C ILE A 122 2.64 18.75 12.78
N ALA A 123 1.56 19.26 13.35
CA ALA A 123 1.54 19.89 14.66
C ALA A 123 0.32 19.44 15.48
N GLY A 124 0.51 19.39 16.80
CA GLY A 124 -0.51 19.02 17.78
C GLY A 124 -0.64 17.52 18.03
N THR A 125 -1.02 17.19 19.27
CA THR A 125 -1.34 15.84 19.75
C THR A 125 -0.33 14.78 19.31
N GLU A 126 -0.78 13.76 18.58
CA GLU A 126 -0.02 12.56 18.20
C GLU A 126 0.72 12.74 16.87
N LYS A 127 0.42 13.77 16.07
CA LYS A 127 1.01 13.93 14.73
C LYS A 127 2.55 14.01 14.75
N PRO A 128 3.21 14.74 15.68
CA PRO A 128 4.67 14.74 15.76
C PRO A 128 5.23 13.36 16.11
N MET A 129 4.55 12.62 16.97
CA MET A 129 4.92 11.25 17.34
C MET A 129 4.82 10.31 16.13
N ASP A 130 3.68 10.31 15.43
CA ASP A 130 3.48 9.49 14.22
C ASP A 130 4.52 9.82 13.13
N PHE A 131 4.86 11.10 12.99
CA PHE A 131 5.90 11.53 12.05
C PHE A 131 7.30 11.05 12.47
N ALA A 132 7.62 11.07 13.77
CA ALA A 132 8.87 10.51 14.28
C ALA A 132 8.93 8.98 14.06
N LEU A 133 7.84 8.26 14.33
CA LEU A 133 7.69 6.82 14.07
C LEU A 133 7.86 6.48 12.59
N LEU A 134 7.19 7.23 11.71
CA LEU A 134 7.31 7.08 10.27
C LEU A 134 8.74 7.30 9.78
N ASN A 135 9.43 8.33 10.29
CA ASN A 135 10.83 8.57 9.97
C ASN A 135 11.75 7.47 10.51
N GLY A 136 11.47 6.95 11.71
CA GLY A 136 12.18 5.80 12.27
C GLY A 136 12.10 4.59 11.35
N VAL A 137 10.91 4.28 10.84
CA VAL A 137 10.71 3.21 9.85
C VAL A 137 11.44 3.49 8.53
N LEU A 138 11.29 4.69 7.96
CA LEU A 138 11.89 5.06 6.67
C LEU A 138 13.42 5.02 6.69
N ARG A 139 14.04 5.35 7.83
CA ARG A 139 15.50 5.41 7.98
C ARG A 139 16.13 4.10 8.46
N SER A 140 15.33 3.18 9.00
CA SER A 140 15.84 1.91 9.49
C SER A 140 16.11 0.95 8.33
N PRO A 141 17.33 0.41 8.19
CA PRO A 141 17.67 -0.50 7.09
C PRO A 141 17.08 -1.91 7.29
N SER A 142 16.73 -2.29 8.51
CA SER A 142 16.08 -3.57 8.82
C SER A 142 15.08 -3.37 9.96
N PHE A 143 14.30 -4.41 10.24
CA PHE A 143 13.27 -4.37 11.27
C PHE A 143 13.61 -5.27 12.46
N PRO A 144 13.19 -4.91 13.70
CA PRO A 144 12.39 -3.73 14.09
C PRO A 144 13.15 -2.39 13.93
N PRO A 145 12.45 -1.27 13.63
CA PRO A 145 13.09 0.02 13.45
C PRO A 145 13.61 0.59 14.79
N ALA A 146 14.56 1.52 14.71
CA ALA A 146 15.05 2.23 15.88
C ALA A 146 13.95 3.08 16.52
N ASP A 147 13.91 3.11 17.84
CA ASP A 147 12.98 3.93 18.62
C ASP A 147 13.39 5.42 18.56
N PRO A 148 12.52 6.34 18.14
CA PRO A 148 12.84 7.78 18.10
C PRO A 148 13.12 8.40 19.47
N TRP A 149 12.63 7.81 20.56
CA TRP A 149 12.77 8.30 21.93
C TRP A 149 13.87 7.57 22.72
N LEU A 150 14.23 6.35 22.32
CA LEU A 150 15.23 5.51 22.97
C LEU A 150 16.36 5.17 21.98
N ALA A 151 17.29 6.12 21.79
CA ALA A 151 18.30 6.15 20.72
C ALA A 151 19.28 4.94 20.61
N GLY A 152 19.11 3.88 21.39
CA GLY A 152 19.87 2.64 21.29
C GLY A 152 19.00 1.38 21.26
N HIS A 153 17.68 1.51 21.23
CA HIS A 153 16.76 0.40 21.35
C HIS A 153 15.79 0.32 20.16
N PRO A 154 15.30 -0.88 19.83
CA PRO A 154 14.18 -1.02 18.92
C PRO A 154 12.91 -0.37 19.46
N ILE A 155 12.05 0.05 18.54
CA ILE A 155 10.73 0.59 18.85
C ILE A 155 9.92 -0.34 19.77
N SER A 156 9.29 0.22 20.81
CA SER A 156 8.40 -0.52 21.70
C SER A 156 6.91 -0.51 21.26
N TYR A 157 6.60 0.18 20.16
CA TYR A 157 5.26 0.34 19.60
C TYR A 157 4.99 -0.53 18.37
N TYR A 158 3.70 -0.78 18.11
CA TYR A 158 3.26 -1.36 16.84
C TYR A 158 3.52 -0.38 15.69
N TYR A 159 4.46 -0.73 14.79
CA TYR A 159 4.90 0.14 13.71
C TYR A 159 4.39 -0.28 12.33
N PHE A 160 3.65 -1.37 12.19
CA PHE A 160 3.27 -1.87 10.86
C PHE A 160 2.33 -0.93 10.10
N GLY A 161 1.49 -0.15 10.79
CA GLY A 161 0.73 0.94 10.17
C GLY A 161 1.64 2.03 9.58
N HIS A 162 2.69 2.41 10.33
CA HIS A 162 3.73 3.31 9.87
C HIS A 162 4.55 2.72 8.72
N LEU A 163 4.76 1.40 8.71
CA LEU A 163 5.40 0.69 7.61
C LEU A 163 4.56 0.70 6.33
N GLN A 164 3.24 0.58 6.42
CA GLN A 164 2.36 0.71 5.26
C GLN A 164 2.48 2.11 4.65
N ALA A 165 2.47 3.15 5.49
CA ALA A 165 2.69 4.52 5.06
C ALA A 165 4.10 4.69 4.45
N ALA A 166 5.15 4.19 5.12
CA ALA A 166 6.54 4.28 4.66
C ALA A 166 6.78 3.56 3.31
N THR A 167 6.10 2.44 3.08
CA THR A 167 6.18 1.68 1.83
C THR A 167 5.64 2.52 0.67
N LEU A 168 4.51 3.20 0.86
CA LEU A 168 3.96 4.12 -0.13
C LEU A 168 4.86 5.34 -0.31
N THR A 169 5.34 5.97 0.78
CA THR A 169 6.25 7.12 0.72
C THR A 169 7.53 6.78 -0.07
N SER A 170 8.09 5.59 0.12
CA SER A 170 9.30 5.14 -0.58
C SER A 170 9.13 5.12 -2.11
N LEU A 171 7.91 4.88 -2.60
CA LEU A 171 7.54 4.88 -4.02
C LEU A 171 7.24 6.28 -4.56
N THR A 172 6.69 7.17 -3.73
CA THR A 172 6.07 8.41 -4.20
C THR A 172 6.92 9.66 -4.00
N GLY A 173 7.96 9.57 -3.15
CA GLY A 173 8.75 10.71 -2.70
C GLY A 173 8.22 11.26 -1.39
#